data_AF-A0ABD1T2A4-F1
#
_entry.id   AF-A0ABD1T2A4-F1
#
_cell.length_a   1.000
_cell.length_b   1.000
_cell.length_c   1.000
_cell.angle_alpha   90.00
_cell.angle_beta   90.00
_cell.angle_gamma   90.00
#
_symmetry.space_group_name_H-M   'P 1'
#
loop_
_entity.id
_entity.type
_entity.pdbx_description
1 polymer ?
#
loop_
_entity_poly.entity_id
_entity_poly.type
_entity_poly.pdbx_seq_one_letter_code
_entity_poly.pdbx_strand_id
1 'polypeptide(L)'
;MQKPIPINFRLNSVQFDRASVATLAKNAEYASSCLSTAGKVKELSFSCTTELSEDHAGHIFGVDSSPMISKLEQYNEILKKVVEVLDSQSSPGDLHENTMLLVMGDHGQTLNGDHGGGSAEEVETSIFALSMKKPPISAPAAFDNSTCQLDMQGRRICFSSIQQLDFAATVSALLGLPFPFGSIGHVNSELFALAAGTWSREKLAIRDQQSLSELNEWMQNYVNVLCINSWQVMNKLVFVSP
;
A
#
# COMPACT_ATOMS: atom_id res chain seq x y z
N MET A 1 26.57 36.84 -4.23
CA MET A 1 25.19 36.90 -4.76
C MET A 1 25.24 36.70 -6.28
N GLN A 2 25.02 35.48 -6.75
CA GLN A 2 24.98 35.17 -8.18
C GLN A 2 23.55 35.35 -8.68
N LYS A 3 23.39 36.18 -9.71
CA LYS A 3 22.11 36.41 -10.41
C LYS A 3 21.81 35.23 -11.33
N PRO A 4 20.52 34.83 -11.51
CA PRO A 4 20.16 33.80 -12.47
C PRO A 4 20.34 34.29 -13.92
N ILE A 5 20.83 33.39 -14.77
CA ILE A 5 20.87 33.51 -16.23
C ILE A 5 19.48 33.12 -16.78
N PRO A 6 18.83 33.91 -17.64
CA PRO A 6 17.60 33.49 -18.29
C PRO A 6 17.90 32.52 -19.44
N ILE A 7 17.36 31.31 -19.36
CA ILE A 7 17.29 30.38 -20.49
C ILE A 7 15.98 30.64 -21.23
N ASN A 8 16.09 31.04 -22.49
CA ASN A 8 14.97 31.29 -23.39
C ASN A 8 14.60 29.97 -24.09
N PHE A 9 13.41 29.42 -23.83
CA PHE A 9 12.87 28.33 -24.65
C PHE A 9 11.97 28.91 -25.75
N ARG A 10 12.42 28.76 -27.00
CA ARG A 10 11.57 28.92 -28.20
C ARG A 10 10.69 27.68 -28.32
N LEU A 11 9.38 27.86 -28.30
CA LEU A 11 8.40 26.87 -28.74
C LEU A 11 8.49 26.73 -30.27
N ASN A 12 8.95 25.58 -30.76
CA ASN A 12 8.57 25.13 -32.10
C ASN A 12 7.22 24.42 -31.98
N SER A 13 6.23 24.91 -32.71
CA SER A 13 4.94 24.26 -32.89
C SER A 13 5.14 22.87 -33.51
N VAL A 14 4.94 21.82 -32.73
CA VAL A 14 4.84 20.45 -33.26
C VAL A 14 3.38 20.21 -33.62
N GLN A 15 3.15 19.93 -34.90
CA GLN A 15 1.87 19.51 -35.44
C GLN A 15 1.68 18.04 -35.06
N PHE A 16 0.70 17.74 -34.20
CA PHE A 16 0.39 16.36 -33.83
C PHE A 16 -0.17 15.60 -35.03
N ASP A 17 0.44 14.46 -35.38
CA ASP A 17 -0.10 13.52 -36.36
C ASP A 17 -1.45 12.94 -35.87
N ARG A 18 -2.37 12.67 -36.81
CA ARG A 18 -3.69 12.06 -36.56
C ARG A 18 -3.60 10.77 -35.75
N ALA A 19 -2.52 9.99 -35.88
CA ALA A 19 -2.29 8.80 -35.05
C ALA A 19 -2.04 9.12 -33.57
N SER A 20 -1.29 10.19 -33.28
CA SER A 20 -1.04 10.66 -31.91
C SER A 20 -2.31 11.26 -31.28
N VAL A 21 -3.11 11.97 -32.07
CA VAL A 21 -4.42 12.50 -31.64
C VAL A 21 -5.43 11.37 -31.40
N ALA A 22 -5.41 10.31 -32.20
CA ALA A 22 -6.29 9.14 -32.02
C ALA A 22 -5.91 8.31 -30.77
N THR A 23 -4.61 8.17 -30.46
CA THR A 23 -4.15 7.54 -29.21
C THR A 23 -4.52 8.40 -27.99
N LEU A 24 -4.38 9.72 -28.07
CA LEU A 24 -4.81 10.64 -27.01
C LEU A 24 -6.34 10.62 -26.81
N ALA A 25 -7.13 10.54 -27.90
CA ALA A 25 -8.59 10.44 -27.84
C ALA A 25 -9.04 9.10 -27.25
N LYS A 26 -8.43 7.97 -27.65
CA LYS A 26 -8.69 6.66 -27.04
C LYS A 26 -8.27 6.62 -25.57
N ASN A 27 -7.15 7.25 -25.20
CA ASN A 27 -6.70 7.32 -23.81
C ASN A 27 -7.58 8.24 -22.96
N ALA A 28 -8.21 9.27 -23.54
CA ALA A 28 -9.20 10.11 -22.86
C ALA A 28 -10.56 9.40 -22.70
N GLU A 29 -10.96 8.59 -23.68
CA GLU A 29 -12.16 7.75 -23.61
C GLU A 29 -12.01 6.61 -22.58
N TYR A 30 -10.81 6.01 -22.48
CA TYR A 30 -10.45 5.02 -21.44
C TYR A 30 -10.37 5.65 -20.04
N ALA A 31 -9.83 6.88 -19.92
CA ALA A 31 -9.84 7.63 -18.66
C ALA A 31 -11.28 7.92 -18.19
N SER A 32 -12.13 8.35 -19.12
CA SER A 32 -13.55 8.62 -18.89
C SER A 32 -14.30 7.38 -18.41
N SER A 33 -14.01 6.18 -18.95
CA SER A 33 -14.65 4.94 -18.47
C SER A 33 -14.19 4.51 -17.08
N CYS A 34 -13.03 4.98 -16.61
CA CYS A 34 -12.44 4.57 -15.33
C CYS A 34 -12.63 5.58 -14.20
N LEU A 35 -13.27 6.73 -14.48
CA LEU A 35 -13.47 7.83 -13.53
C LEU A 35 -14.70 7.68 -12.61
N SER A 36 -15.26 6.48 -12.45
CA SER A 36 -16.27 6.22 -11.42
C SER A 36 -15.59 5.73 -10.14
N THR A 37 -15.71 6.54 -9.08
CA THR A 37 -15.35 6.24 -7.67
C THR A 37 -13.86 6.11 -7.33
N ALA A 38 -13.28 7.24 -6.92
CA ALA A 38 -12.10 7.26 -6.05
C ALA A 38 -12.52 7.04 -4.59
N GLY A 39 -11.75 6.22 -3.87
CA GLY A 39 -12.02 5.78 -2.49
C GLY A 39 -12.07 6.93 -1.46
N LYS A 40 -12.59 6.63 -0.26
CA LYS A 40 -12.60 7.55 0.88
C LYS A 40 -12.18 6.82 2.16
N VAL A 41 -10.88 6.56 2.35
CA VAL A 41 -10.39 6.35 3.73
C VAL A 41 -10.45 7.70 4.43
N LYS A 42 -11.22 7.76 5.51
CA LYS A 42 -11.45 9.02 6.24
C LYS A 42 -10.21 9.45 7.04
N GLU A 43 -9.41 8.50 7.48
CA GLU A 43 -8.21 8.79 8.27
C GLU A 43 -7.21 7.62 8.18
N LEU A 44 -6.01 7.91 7.69
CA LEU A 44 -4.85 7.04 7.84
C LEU A 44 -3.87 7.78 8.74
N SER A 45 -3.63 7.23 9.92
CA SER A 45 -2.56 7.71 10.78
C SER A 45 -1.28 7.03 10.34
N PHE A 46 -0.43 7.76 9.61
CA PHE A 46 0.90 7.31 9.25
C PHE A 46 1.89 7.81 10.31
N SER A 47 2.35 6.91 11.17
CA SER A 47 3.42 7.20 12.13
C SER A 47 4.68 6.48 11.67
N CYS A 48 5.56 7.19 10.97
CA CYS A 48 6.91 6.70 10.69
C CYS A 48 7.77 6.99 11.92
N THR A 49 7.90 6.00 12.80
CA THR A 49 8.92 6.04 13.84
C THR A 49 10.20 5.49 13.23
N THR A 50 11.10 6.37 12.81
CA THR A 50 12.48 6.00 12.49
C THR A 50 13.18 5.64 13.79
N GLU A 51 12.96 4.42 14.26
CA GLU A 51 13.60 3.95 15.48
C GLU A 51 15.00 3.47 15.12
N LEU A 52 15.88 4.46 14.93
CA LEU A 52 17.33 4.34 14.81
C LEU A 52 17.92 3.30 15.79
N SER A 53 17.26 3.04 16.92
CA SER A 53 17.71 2.09 17.93
C SER A 53 17.82 0.63 17.47
N GLU A 54 17.02 0.17 16.52
CA GLU A 54 17.21 -1.18 15.92
C GLU A 54 18.39 -1.14 14.96
N ASP A 55 18.42 -0.11 14.11
CA ASP A 55 19.49 0.07 13.13
C ASP A 55 20.87 0.06 13.80
N HIS A 56 21.02 0.88 14.85
CA HIS A 56 22.22 0.97 15.67
C HIS A 56 22.55 -0.35 16.40
N ALA A 57 21.55 -1.07 16.90
CA ALA A 57 21.79 -2.34 17.58
C ALA A 57 22.38 -3.38 16.62
N GLY A 58 21.88 -3.41 15.38
CA GLY A 58 22.41 -4.27 14.34
C GLY A 58 23.83 -3.92 13.96
N HIS A 59 24.12 -2.64 13.67
CA HIS A 59 25.48 -2.16 13.37
C HIS A 59 26.50 -2.46 14.47
N ILE A 60 26.12 -2.32 15.74
CA ILE A 60 27.06 -2.43 16.87
C ILE A 60 27.23 -3.88 17.33
N PHE A 61 26.14 -4.65 17.40
CA PHE A 61 26.12 -5.96 18.07
C PHE A 61 25.82 -7.12 17.12
N GLY A 62 25.37 -6.86 15.89
CA GLY A 62 24.86 -7.86 14.95
C GLY A 62 23.37 -8.15 15.14
N VAL A 63 22.73 -8.67 14.09
CA VAL A 63 21.27 -8.88 14.07
C VAL A 63 20.80 -10.02 14.98
N ASP A 64 21.64 -11.04 15.20
CA ASP A 64 21.33 -12.18 16.09
C ASP A 64 21.72 -11.93 17.57
N SER A 65 21.96 -10.67 17.92
CA SER A 65 22.47 -10.32 19.25
C SER A 65 21.36 -10.16 20.29
N SER A 66 21.67 -10.43 21.55
CA SER A 66 20.73 -10.21 22.67
C SER A 66 20.20 -8.75 22.75
N PRO A 67 21.02 -7.71 22.48
CA PRO A 67 20.52 -6.33 22.37
C PRO A 67 19.48 -6.14 21.26
N MET A 68 19.68 -6.75 20.08
CA MET A 68 18.71 -6.69 18.99
C MET A 68 17.39 -7.35 19.37
N ILE A 69 17.45 -8.58 19.89
CA ILE A 69 16.25 -9.32 20.34
C ILE A 69 15.48 -8.50 21.39
N SER A 70 16.18 -7.96 22.39
CA SER A 70 15.57 -7.14 23.44
C SER A 70 14.91 -5.88 22.87
N LYS A 71 15.40 -5.37 21.73
CA LYS A 71 14.84 -4.19 21.07
C LYS A 71 13.57 -4.53 20.28
N LEU A 72 13.60 -5.63 19.53
CA LEU A 72 12.42 -6.15 18.83
C LEU A 72 11.29 -6.50 19.81
N GLU A 73 11.63 -7.06 20.98
CA GLU A 73 10.65 -7.29 22.06
C GLU A 73 10.01 -5.99 22.56
N GLN A 74 10.78 -4.92 22.74
CA GLN A 74 10.23 -3.61 23.11
C GLN A 74 9.24 -3.08 22.07
N TYR A 75 9.56 -3.20 20.78
CA TYR A 75 8.64 -2.78 19.71
C TYR A 75 7.37 -3.61 19.69
N ASN A 76 7.48 -4.92 19.90
CA ASN A 76 6.32 -5.78 20.01
C ASN A 76 5.39 -5.36 21.17
N GLU A 77 5.96 -4.98 22.33
CA GLU A 77 5.16 -4.46 23.45
C GLU A 77 4.52 -3.08 23.17
N ILE A 78 5.20 -2.20 22.44
CA ILE A 78 4.61 -0.93 21.99
C ILE A 78 3.46 -1.20 21.01
N LEU A 79 3.68 -2.07 20.02
CA LEU A 79 2.69 -2.42 19.02
C LEU A 79 1.43 -3.01 19.65
N LYS A 80 1.57 -3.92 20.62
CA LYS A 80 0.42 -4.46 21.39
C LYS A 80 -0.41 -3.35 22.03
N LYS A 81 0.24 -2.40 22.70
CA LYS A 81 -0.45 -1.27 23.35
C LYS A 81 -1.17 -0.37 22.34
N VAL A 82 -0.55 -0.10 21.19
CA VAL A 82 -1.18 0.68 20.11
C VAL A 82 -2.42 -0.06 19.60
N VAL A 83 -2.32 -1.36 19.32
CA VAL A 83 -3.43 -2.19 18.87
C VAL A 83 -4.56 -2.22 19.90
N GLU A 84 -4.26 -2.38 21.19
CA GLU A 84 -5.25 -2.36 22.28
C GLU A 84 -6.01 -1.04 22.34
N VAL A 85 -5.31 0.09 22.24
CA VAL A 85 -5.95 1.43 22.25
C VAL A 85 -6.85 1.60 21.03
N LEU A 86 -6.36 1.25 19.83
CA LEU A 86 -7.14 1.36 18.60
C LEU A 86 -8.39 0.46 18.64
N ASP A 87 -8.25 -0.79 19.10
CA ASP A 87 -9.36 -1.74 19.19
C ASP A 87 -10.42 -1.26 20.20
N SER A 88 -10.01 -0.69 21.34
CA SER A 88 -10.93 -0.17 22.36
C SER A 88 -11.85 0.97 21.90
N GLN A 89 -11.50 1.60 20.78
CA GLN A 89 -12.22 2.74 20.19
C GLN A 89 -12.61 2.47 18.72
N SER A 90 -12.82 1.20 18.37
CA SER A 90 -13.14 0.74 17.01
C SER A 90 -14.58 0.25 16.83
N SER A 91 -15.46 0.46 17.82
CA SER A 91 -16.86 0.04 17.68
C SER A 91 -17.58 0.86 16.61
N PRO A 92 -18.70 0.38 16.04
CA PRO A 92 -19.45 1.15 15.05
C PRO A 92 -19.82 2.55 15.56
N GLY A 93 -19.37 3.60 14.87
CA GLY A 93 -19.53 5.00 15.26
C GLY A 93 -18.40 5.60 16.12
N ASP A 94 -17.43 4.82 16.57
CA ASP A 94 -16.25 5.32 17.30
C ASP A 94 -15.20 5.92 16.36
N LEU A 95 -14.20 6.58 16.95
CA LEU A 95 -13.12 7.27 16.23
C LEU A 95 -12.35 6.35 15.27
N HIS A 96 -12.05 5.12 15.71
CA HIS A 96 -11.22 4.17 14.96
C HIS A 96 -12.01 3.07 14.25
N GLU A 97 -13.33 3.23 14.04
CA GLU A 97 -14.16 2.26 13.30
C GLU A 97 -13.59 1.94 11.91
N ASN A 98 -12.99 2.93 11.24
CA ASN A 98 -12.46 2.80 9.89
C ASN A 98 -10.97 3.14 9.82
N THR A 99 -10.20 2.68 10.80
CA THR A 99 -8.74 2.85 10.84
C THR A 99 -8.03 1.59 10.36
N MET A 100 -6.97 1.77 9.58
CA MET A 100 -6.00 0.74 9.25
C MET A 100 -4.64 1.13 9.82
N LEU A 101 -4.02 0.21 10.56
CA LEU A 101 -2.67 0.31 11.08
C LEU A 101 -1.72 -0.40 10.11
N LEU A 102 -0.71 0.34 9.64
CA LEU A 102 0.41 -0.20 8.85
C LEU A 102 1.69 0.06 9.62
N VAL A 103 2.47 -0.99 9.87
CA VAL A 103 3.79 -0.91 10.50
C VAL A 103 4.76 -1.60 9.57
N MET A 104 5.82 -0.92 9.16
CA MET A 104 6.79 -1.48 8.21
C MET A 104 8.19 -0.96 8.50
N GLY A 105 9.20 -1.74 8.11
CA GLY A 105 10.56 -1.24 7.98
C GLY A 105 10.77 -0.58 6.62
N ASP A 106 11.82 0.23 6.50
CA ASP A 106 12.29 0.85 5.26
C ASP A 106 13.35 0.00 4.56
N HIS A 107 14.22 -0.65 5.34
CA HIS A 107 15.21 -1.60 4.87
C HIS A 107 15.38 -2.77 5.85
N GLY A 108 16.14 -3.79 5.42
CA GLY A 108 16.68 -4.83 6.27
C GLY A 108 18.16 -4.61 6.55
N GLN A 109 18.83 -5.63 7.07
CA GLN A 109 20.27 -5.62 7.36
C GLN A 109 20.88 -7.00 7.10
N THR A 110 22.14 -7.02 6.69
CA THR A 110 22.94 -8.24 6.66
C THR A 110 23.15 -8.81 8.06
N LEU A 111 23.59 -10.08 8.17
CA LEU A 111 23.86 -10.72 9.46
C LEU A 111 24.88 -9.95 10.34
N ASN A 112 25.77 -9.20 9.70
CA ASN A 112 26.78 -8.38 10.39
C ASN A 112 26.27 -6.97 10.72
N GLY A 113 25.01 -6.65 10.44
CA GLY A 113 24.38 -5.36 10.73
C GLY A 113 24.53 -4.30 9.64
N ASP A 114 25.19 -4.61 8.51
CA ASP A 114 25.39 -3.66 7.41
C ASP A 114 24.13 -3.54 6.53
N HIS A 115 23.99 -2.41 5.83
CA HIS A 115 22.89 -2.15 4.90
C HIS A 115 23.27 -1.13 3.80
N GLY A 116 22.34 -0.87 2.88
CA GLY A 116 22.53 0.07 1.76
C GLY A 116 23.04 -0.58 0.47
N GLY A 117 23.29 -1.88 0.50
CA GLY A 117 23.47 -2.73 -0.67
C GLY A 117 22.15 -3.19 -1.29
N GLY A 118 22.23 -4.30 -2.01
CA GLY A 118 21.10 -4.88 -2.74
C GLY A 118 20.91 -6.37 -2.47
N SER A 119 21.47 -6.88 -1.37
CA SER A 119 21.24 -8.27 -0.96
C SER A 119 19.77 -8.46 -0.54
N ALA A 120 19.30 -9.70 -0.57
CA ALA A 120 17.93 -10.01 -0.16
C ALA A 120 17.68 -9.56 1.30
N GLU A 121 18.64 -9.80 2.18
CA GLU A 121 18.58 -9.41 3.59
C GLU A 121 18.51 -7.89 3.81
N GLU A 122 19.05 -7.10 2.88
CA GLU A 122 19.05 -5.63 2.96
C GLU A 122 17.77 -5.01 2.36
N VAL A 123 17.19 -5.62 1.33
CA VAL A 123 16.01 -5.08 0.62
C VAL A 123 14.69 -5.72 1.07
N GLU A 124 14.72 -6.90 1.69
CA GLU A 124 13.55 -7.51 2.29
C GLU A 124 13.31 -6.91 3.68
N THR A 125 12.10 -6.44 3.91
CA THR A 125 11.68 -5.89 5.20
C THR A 125 10.25 -6.31 5.50
N SER A 126 9.85 -6.18 6.76
CA SER A 126 8.54 -6.63 7.21
C SER A 126 7.48 -5.53 7.06
N ILE A 127 6.24 -5.95 6.80
CA ILE A 127 5.05 -5.12 6.92
C ILE A 127 3.99 -5.88 7.72
N PHE A 128 3.42 -5.20 8.71
CA PHE A 128 2.26 -5.64 9.48
C PHE A 128 1.09 -4.70 9.16
N ALA A 129 -0.02 -5.29 8.74
CA ALA A 129 -1.23 -4.57 8.38
C ALA A 129 -2.43 -5.08 9.20
N LEU A 130 -3.16 -4.16 9.81
CA LEU A 130 -4.33 -4.47 10.63
C LEU A 130 -5.46 -3.48 10.36
N SER A 131 -6.65 -3.99 10.05
CA SER A 131 -7.86 -3.19 9.91
C SER A 131 -8.69 -3.27 11.19
N MET A 132 -9.06 -2.12 11.74
CA MET A 132 -9.91 -2.03 12.95
C MET A 132 -11.40 -2.24 12.64
N LYS A 133 -11.76 -2.30 11.36
CA LYS A 133 -13.14 -2.40 10.92
C LYS A 133 -13.77 -3.74 11.32
N LYS A 134 -14.99 -3.67 11.85
CA LYS A 134 -15.79 -4.83 12.29
C LYS A 134 -17.05 -5.04 11.42
N PRO A 135 -17.37 -6.28 11.00
CA PRO A 135 -16.56 -7.50 11.14
C PRO A 135 -15.28 -7.45 10.28
N PRO A 136 -14.26 -8.24 10.63
CA PRO A 136 -13.01 -8.29 9.87
C PRO A 136 -13.28 -8.65 8.41
N ILE A 137 -12.63 -7.93 7.51
CA ILE A 137 -12.73 -8.17 6.08
C ILE A 137 -11.68 -9.21 5.70
N SER A 138 -12.13 -10.35 5.18
CA SER A 138 -11.22 -11.32 4.57
C SER A 138 -11.03 -10.98 3.11
N ALA A 139 -9.77 -11.01 2.64
CA ALA A 139 -9.50 -11.04 1.21
C ALA A 139 -10.22 -12.26 0.59
N PRO A 140 -10.80 -12.14 -0.61
CA PRO A 140 -11.38 -13.30 -1.27
C PRO A 140 -10.28 -14.34 -1.50
N ALA A 141 -10.57 -15.62 -1.27
CA ALA A 141 -9.59 -16.71 -1.38
C ALA A 141 -8.90 -16.80 -2.76
N ALA A 142 -9.52 -16.25 -3.81
CA ALA A 142 -8.94 -16.17 -5.15
C ALA A 142 -7.74 -15.21 -5.25
N PHE A 143 -7.54 -14.34 -4.27
CA PHE A 143 -6.46 -13.34 -4.20
C PHE A 143 -5.53 -13.57 -3.00
N ASP A 144 -5.71 -14.69 -2.30
CA ASP A 144 -4.83 -15.11 -1.23
C ASP A 144 -3.56 -15.73 -1.84
N ASN A 145 -2.51 -14.92 -1.94
CA ASN A 145 -1.18 -15.38 -2.35
C ASN A 145 -0.31 -15.75 -1.13
N SER A 146 -0.91 -15.93 0.04
CA SER A 146 -0.16 -16.26 1.24
C SER A 146 0.43 -17.66 1.15
N THR A 147 1.68 -17.77 1.58
CA THR A 147 2.34 -19.05 1.81
C THR A 147 2.23 -19.37 3.28
N CYS A 148 1.72 -20.56 3.60
CA CYS A 148 1.52 -20.99 4.98
C CYS A 148 2.49 -22.09 5.37
N GLN A 149 3.05 -21.98 6.58
CA GLN A 149 3.92 -22.98 7.18
C GLN A 149 3.49 -23.23 8.63
N LEU A 150 3.93 -24.36 9.20
CA LEU A 150 3.77 -24.63 10.62
C LEU A 150 5.00 -24.11 11.35
N ASP A 151 4.79 -23.36 12.43
CA ASP A 151 5.89 -22.96 13.30
C ASP A 151 6.37 -24.11 14.19
N MET A 152 7.40 -23.85 15.01
CA MET A 152 7.97 -24.82 15.95
C MET A 152 6.96 -25.35 16.99
N GLN A 153 5.85 -24.64 17.21
CA GLN A 153 4.76 -25.03 18.11
C GLN A 153 3.58 -25.67 17.36
N GLY A 154 3.69 -25.91 16.04
CA GLY A 154 2.64 -26.49 15.22
C GLY A 154 1.48 -25.52 14.89
N ARG A 155 1.66 -24.21 15.08
CA ARG A 155 0.68 -23.19 14.67
C ARG A 155 0.86 -22.88 13.19
N ARG A 156 -0.24 -22.80 12.45
CA ARG A 156 -0.23 -22.36 11.05
C ARG A 156 -0.01 -20.85 10.98
N ILE A 157 1.12 -20.45 10.41
CA ILE A 157 1.48 -19.07 10.12
C ILE A 157 1.46 -18.89 8.60
N CYS A 158 0.81 -17.84 8.12
CA CYS A 158 0.74 -17.50 6.72
C CYS A 158 1.38 -16.14 6.49
N PHE A 159 2.16 -16.01 5.43
CA PHE A 159 2.83 -14.78 5.04
C PHE A 159 2.60 -14.51 3.57
N SER A 160 2.39 -13.25 3.23
CA SER A 160 2.31 -12.76 1.86
C SER A 160 3.44 -11.76 1.61
N SER A 161 3.74 -11.53 0.35
CA SER A 161 4.78 -10.60 -0.09
C SER A 161 4.17 -9.47 -0.92
N ILE A 162 4.67 -8.26 -0.71
CA ILE A 162 4.38 -7.08 -1.53
C ILE A 162 5.70 -6.49 -2.01
N GLN A 163 5.74 -6.02 -3.26
CA GLN A 163 6.90 -5.28 -3.76
C GLN A 163 6.93 -3.88 -3.14
N GLN A 164 8.08 -3.38 -2.72
CA GLN A 164 8.18 -2.04 -2.13
C GLN A 164 7.61 -0.93 -3.04
N LEU A 165 7.81 -1.03 -4.36
CA LEU A 165 7.24 -0.08 -5.33
C LEU A 165 5.71 -0.05 -5.34
N ASP A 166 5.05 -1.16 -4.98
CA ASP A 166 3.59 -1.29 -4.94
C ASP A 166 2.99 -0.60 -3.70
N PHE A 167 3.78 -0.33 -2.66
CA PHE A 167 3.30 0.26 -1.42
C PHE A 167 2.64 1.62 -1.66
N ALA A 168 3.35 2.54 -2.32
CA ALA A 168 2.87 3.89 -2.55
C ALA A 168 1.60 3.91 -3.41
N ALA A 169 1.53 3.03 -4.42
CA ALA A 169 0.34 2.89 -5.25
C ALA A 169 -0.84 2.32 -4.43
N THR A 170 -0.60 1.28 -3.65
CA THR A 170 -1.64 0.62 -2.84
C THR A 170 -2.19 1.54 -1.76
N VAL A 171 -1.33 2.24 -1.02
CA VAL A 171 -1.78 3.20 0.00
C VAL A 171 -2.54 4.37 -0.62
N SER A 172 -2.13 4.86 -1.79
CA SER A 172 -2.88 5.91 -2.49
C SER A 172 -4.27 5.44 -2.90
N ALA A 173 -4.37 4.20 -3.41
CA ALA A 173 -5.65 3.59 -3.74
C ALA A 173 -6.56 3.41 -2.52
N LEU A 174 -6.00 2.94 -1.40
CA LEU A 174 -6.72 2.83 -0.12
C LEU A 174 -7.24 4.21 0.32
N LEU A 175 -6.38 5.22 0.27
CA LEU A 175 -6.72 6.60 0.61
C LEU A 175 -7.70 7.27 -0.35
N GLY A 176 -7.88 6.72 -1.55
CA GLY A 176 -8.56 7.38 -2.65
C GLY A 176 -7.85 8.65 -3.14
N LEU A 177 -6.54 8.71 -2.94
CA LEU A 177 -5.69 9.77 -3.44
C LEU A 177 -5.24 9.44 -4.87
N PRO A 178 -4.92 10.46 -5.68
CA PRO A 178 -4.21 10.24 -6.93
C PRO A 178 -2.90 9.50 -6.68
N PHE A 179 -2.56 8.56 -7.56
CA PHE A 179 -1.30 7.83 -7.45
C PHE A 179 -0.10 8.79 -7.55
N PRO A 180 0.99 8.57 -6.79
CA PRO A 180 2.12 9.50 -6.78
C PRO A 180 2.74 9.63 -8.17
N PHE A 181 3.15 10.85 -8.53
CA PHE A 181 3.80 11.10 -9.81
C PHE A 181 5.05 10.22 -9.96
N GLY A 182 5.15 9.47 -11.06
CA GLY A 182 6.29 8.59 -11.33
C GLY A 182 6.23 7.22 -10.66
N SER A 183 5.17 6.93 -9.89
CA SER A 183 4.92 5.58 -9.39
C SER A 183 4.72 4.61 -10.56
N ILE A 184 5.50 3.53 -10.57
CA ILE A 184 5.35 2.35 -11.44
C ILE A 184 4.78 1.15 -10.67
N GLY A 185 4.43 1.35 -9.40
CA GLY A 185 3.80 0.36 -8.53
C GLY A 185 2.40 -0.02 -8.98
N HIS A 186 2.09 -1.30 -8.78
CA HIS A 186 0.76 -1.86 -8.92
C HIS A 186 0.03 -1.82 -7.57
N VAL A 187 -1.29 -1.88 -7.60
CA VAL A 187 -2.08 -1.98 -6.37
C VAL A 187 -2.10 -3.43 -5.93
N ASN A 188 -1.63 -3.72 -4.71
CA ASN A 188 -1.63 -5.06 -4.14
C ASN A 188 -3.05 -5.44 -3.68
N SER A 189 -3.58 -6.54 -4.22
CA SER A 189 -4.96 -6.99 -3.95
C SER A 189 -5.22 -7.34 -2.49
N GLU A 190 -4.26 -7.97 -1.82
CA GLU A 190 -4.43 -8.47 -0.46
C GLU A 190 -4.48 -7.31 0.54
N LEU A 191 -3.51 -6.40 0.47
CA LEU A 191 -3.49 -5.20 1.30
C LEU A 191 -4.68 -4.27 0.98
N PHE A 192 -5.06 -4.17 -0.30
CA PHE A 192 -6.26 -3.43 -0.69
C PHE A 192 -7.54 -4.03 -0.12
N ALA A 193 -7.65 -5.37 -0.10
CA ALA A 193 -8.82 -6.06 0.45
C ALA A 193 -9.02 -5.83 1.95
N LEU A 194 -7.95 -5.64 2.72
CA LEU A 194 -8.04 -5.36 4.16
C LEU A 194 -8.81 -4.06 4.48
N ALA A 195 -8.90 -3.11 3.54
CA ALA A 195 -9.63 -1.85 3.73
C ALA A 195 -10.81 -1.62 2.77
N ALA A 196 -10.78 -2.17 1.55
CA ALA A 196 -11.73 -1.84 0.49
C ALA A 196 -13.13 -2.48 0.62
N GLY A 197 -13.38 -3.37 1.59
CA GLY A 197 -14.72 -3.92 1.88
C GLY A 197 -15.70 -2.90 2.50
N THR A 198 -15.60 -1.61 2.14
CA THR A 198 -16.20 -0.46 2.84
C THR A 198 -17.05 0.46 1.98
N TRP A 199 -17.06 0.37 0.65
CA TRP A 199 -17.59 1.49 -0.13
C TRP A 199 -19.10 1.55 -0.36
N SER A 200 -19.86 0.52 0.02
CA SER A 200 -21.32 0.64 0.18
C SER A 200 -21.83 -0.17 1.38
N ARG A 201 -22.37 0.53 2.38
CA ARG A 201 -23.12 -0.14 3.45
C ARG A 201 -24.25 0.72 3.99
N GLU A 202 -25.14 1.13 3.08
CA GLU A 202 -26.46 1.67 3.47
C GLU A 202 -27.54 0.59 3.62
N LYS A 203 -27.29 -0.70 3.33
CA LYS A 203 -28.30 -1.76 3.54
C LYS A 203 -27.69 -3.07 4.02
N LEU A 204 -27.86 -3.38 5.30
CA LEU A 204 -27.54 -4.68 5.88
C LEU A 204 -28.79 -5.31 6.49
N ALA A 205 -29.40 -6.24 5.76
CA ALA A 205 -30.13 -7.37 6.32
C ALA A 205 -30.11 -8.50 5.28
N ILE A 206 -29.77 -9.72 5.74
CA ILE A 206 -29.83 -11.05 5.09
C ILE A 206 -28.47 -11.57 4.55
N ARG A 207 -27.96 -12.62 5.23
CA ARG A 207 -26.56 -13.09 5.27
C ARG A 207 -26.09 -14.09 4.21
N ASP A 208 -26.92 -14.55 3.27
CA ASP A 208 -26.51 -15.64 2.35
C ASP A 208 -26.26 -15.16 0.90
N GLN A 209 -26.93 -14.08 0.48
CA GLN A 209 -26.72 -13.43 -0.82
C GLN A 209 -25.66 -12.32 -0.78
N GLN A 210 -25.24 -11.92 0.44
CA GLN A 210 -24.37 -10.78 0.70
C GLN A 210 -22.91 -11.03 0.29
N SER A 211 -22.39 -12.25 0.47
CA SER A 211 -20.97 -12.55 0.19
C SER A 211 -20.59 -12.35 -1.28
N LEU A 212 -21.45 -12.77 -2.21
CA LEU A 212 -21.24 -12.59 -3.65
C LEU A 212 -21.42 -11.12 -4.07
N SER A 213 -22.36 -10.40 -3.45
CA SER A 213 -22.56 -8.97 -3.73
C SER A 213 -21.38 -8.14 -3.24
N GLU A 214 -20.90 -8.39 -2.02
CA GLU A 214 -19.74 -7.72 -1.42
C GLU A 214 -18.46 -8.03 -2.20
N LEU A 215 -18.29 -9.30 -2.62
CA LEU A 215 -17.18 -9.70 -3.50
C LEU A 215 -17.23 -8.97 -4.85
N ASN A 216 -18.40 -8.91 -5.49
CA ASN A 216 -18.57 -8.20 -6.75
C ASN A 216 -18.28 -6.71 -6.60
N GLU A 217 -18.77 -6.07 -5.55
CA GLU A 217 -18.50 -4.66 -5.27
C GLU A 217 -17.01 -4.42 -5.06
N TRP A 218 -16.36 -5.25 -4.23
CA TRP A 218 -14.91 -5.18 -4.03
C TRP A 218 -14.13 -5.36 -5.34
N MET A 219 -14.50 -6.35 -6.16
CA MET A 219 -13.86 -6.59 -7.46
C MET A 219 -14.03 -5.40 -8.40
N GLN A 220 -15.22 -4.81 -8.48
CA GLN A 220 -15.46 -3.62 -9.29
C GLN A 220 -14.59 -2.44 -8.83
N ASN A 221 -14.53 -2.21 -7.52
CA ASN A 221 -13.69 -1.17 -6.95
C ASN A 221 -12.21 -1.40 -7.23
N TYR A 222 -11.75 -2.64 -7.11
CA TYR A 222 -10.37 -3.02 -7.41
C TYR A 222 -10.04 -2.84 -8.90
N VAL A 223 -10.94 -3.24 -9.81
CA VAL A 223 -10.79 -3.03 -11.26
C VAL A 223 -10.70 -1.54 -11.62
N ASN A 224 -11.54 -0.70 -11.02
CA ASN A 224 -11.50 0.75 -11.25
C ASN A 224 -10.15 1.34 -10.84
N VAL A 225 -9.68 0.97 -9.64
CA VAL A 225 -8.37 1.37 -9.12
C VAL A 225 -7.22 0.92 -10.02
N LEU A 226 -7.24 -0.33 -10.48
CA LEU A 226 -6.25 -0.86 -11.43
C LEU A 226 -6.29 -0.13 -12.76
N CYS A 227 -7.46 0.25 -13.26
CA CYS A 227 -7.56 1.03 -14.49
C CYS A 227 -6.92 2.43 -14.33
N ILE A 228 -7.24 3.15 -13.25
CA ILE A 228 -6.66 4.49 -12.99
C ILE A 228 -5.14 4.39 -12.84
N ASN A 229 -4.65 3.38 -12.11
CA ASN A 229 -3.21 3.11 -11.94
C ASN A 229 -2.54 2.85 -13.30
N SER A 230 -3.10 1.94 -14.09
CA SER A 230 -2.59 1.59 -15.43
C SER A 230 -2.58 2.79 -16.37
N TRP A 231 -3.64 3.60 -16.35
CA TRP A 231 -3.73 4.81 -17.15
C TRP A 231 -2.63 5.82 -16.79
N GLN A 232 -2.35 6.01 -15.49
CA GLN A 232 -1.26 6.89 -15.06
C GLN A 232 0.10 6.39 -15.56
N VAL A 233 0.40 5.10 -15.40
CA VAL A 233 1.66 4.50 -15.83
C VAL A 233 1.82 4.64 -17.35
N MET A 234 0.78 4.34 -18.13
CA MET A 234 0.80 4.45 -19.59
C MET A 234 1.05 5.88 -20.07
N ASN A 235 0.40 6.88 -19.49
CA ASN A 235 0.66 8.26 -19.88
C ASN A 235 2.10 8.68 -19.54
N LYS A 236 2.68 8.19 -18.45
CA LYS A 236 4.08 8.47 -18.13
C LYS A 236 5.04 7.85 -19.15
N LEU A 237 4.84 6.59 -19.52
CA LEU A 237 5.68 5.93 -20.52
C LEU A 237 5.60 6.62 -21.91
N VAL A 238 4.44 7.18 -22.24
CA VAL A 238 4.23 7.91 -23.51
C VAL A 238 4.91 9.30 -23.50
N PHE A 239 4.99 10.00 -22.36
CA PHE A 239 5.61 11.34 -22.28
C PHE A 239 7.12 11.34 -21.96
N VAL A 240 7.72 10.17 -21.71
CA VAL A 240 9.17 10.02 -21.40
C VAL A 240 9.93 9.35 -22.55
N SER A 241 9.25 9.00 -23.65
CA SER A 241 9.91 8.52 -24.87
C SER A 241 10.53 9.72 -25.62
N PRO A 242 11.86 9.72 -25.88
CA PRO A 242 12.59 10.87 -26.44
C PRO A 242 12.22 11.21 -27.89
#